data_AF-A0A8T4MKH3-F1
#
_entry.id   AF-A0A8T4MKH3-F1
#
_cell.length_a   1.000
_cell.length_b   1.000
_cell.length_c   1.000
_cell.angle_alpha   90.00
_cell.angle_beta   90.00
_cell.angle_gamma   90.00
#
_symmetry.space_group_name_H-M   'P 1'
#
loop_
_entity.id
_entity.type
_entity.pdbx_description
1 polymer ?
#
loop_
_entity_poly.entity_id
_entity_poly.type
_entity_poly.pdbx_seq_one_letter_code
_entity_poly.pdbx_strand_id
1 'polypeptide(L)'
;MKKRHKKTNFLLISVIAIILMILVILTIPKMIIKESKTISTGKIIYSPIDFEVLKNVKSELKNYFQSNNYWAEDGFFYYFFKEYCLYAIRDTGSCSGNNPDTPYGIYLVKRAPGEYATSTIPMAPEILQDLGLSQQDNWESMWRMRSDEAIVMIALTPPESTYYSYLPYLYSRPQSGESTSVSPKVNGRLLYYAAMDSPLNNDNINISESKFNSPIVTILTADKTLDKKIIDQLKIILPKYGISTAIINTHVVPTDIVKTGYKNQSDDFTMLTRIIKPNNKTLMQEYYENPPVLILRIVPNTPENTSSPKFKFTPIPARETGNKE
;
A
#
# COMPACT_ATOMS: atom_id res chain seq x y z
N MET A 1 -21.18 70.92 25.23
CA MET A 1 -20.24 70.53 24.15
C MET A 1 -19.56 69.21 24.50
N LYS A 2 -19.24 68.36 23.50
CA LYS A 2 -18.58 67.03 23.56
C LYS A 2 -19.48 65.79 23.69
N LYS A 3 -20.16 65.43 22.59
CA LYS A 3 -20.50 64.03 22.23
C LYS A 3 -20.64 63.91 20.71
N ARG A 4 -19.53 63.93 19.97
CA ARG A 4 -19.48 63.62 18.53
C ARG A 4 -18.03 63.41 18.06
N HIS A 5 -17.34 62.38 18.55
CA HIS A 5 -16.02 62.02 17.99
C HIS A 5 -15.66 60.52 18.00
N LYS A 6 -16.57 59.60 18.37
CA LYS A 6 -16.26 58.16 18.40
C LYS A 6 -16.81 57.33 17.21
N LYS A 7 -17.59 57.91 16.30
CA LYS A 7 -18.15 57.16 15.15
C LYS A 7 -17.27 57.17 13.88
N THR A 8 -16.34 58.10 13.76
CA THR A 8 -15.50 58.23 12.55
C THR A 8 -14.34 57.23 12.51
N ASN A 9 -13.79 56.83 13.67
CA ASN A 9 -12.65 55.90 13.70
C ASN A 9 -13.04 54.44 13.41
N PHE A 10 -14.28 54.02 13.71
CA PHE A 10 -14.72 52.64 13.47
C PHE A 10 -14.98 52.36 11.98
N LEU A 11 -15.47 53.37 11.26
CA LEU A 11 -15.71 53.28 9.82
C LEU A 11 -14.38 53.25 9.05
N LEU A 12 -13.39 54.05 9.47
CA LEU A 12 -12.08 54.10 8.83
C LEU A 12 -11.29 52.79 9.00
N ILE A 13 -11.35 52.17 10.19
CA ILE A 13 -10.70 50.88 10.46
C ILE A 13 -11.36 49.74 9.67
N SER A 14 -12.68 49.76 9.51
CA SER A 14 -13.40 48.74 8.72
C SER A 14 -13.13 48.86 7.22
N VAL A 15 -13.02 50.08 6.69
CA VAL A 15 -12.68 50.31 5.29
C VAL A 15 -11.22 49.92 4.99
N ILE A 16 -10.29 50.21 5.91
CA ILE A 16 -8.88 49.79 5.77
C ILE A 16 -8.75 48.27 5.83
N ALA A 17 -9.50 47.58 6.70
CA ALA A 17 -9.51 46.13 6.76
C ALA A 17 -10.07 45.49 5.47
N ILE A 18 -11.14 46.05 4.90
CA ILE A 18 -11.70 45.59 3.62
C ILE A 18 -10.74 45.84 2.47
N ILE A 19 -10.07 47.00 2.42
CA ILE A 19 -9.06 47.31 1.39
C ILE A 19 -7.85 46.37 1.51
N LEU A 20 -7.37 46.09 2.72
CA LEU A 20 -6.29 45.12 2.96
C LEU A 20 -6.71 43.70 2.56
N MET A 21 -7.95 43.29 2.82
CA MET A 21 -8.45 41.96 2.43
C MET A 21 -8.59 41.84 0.90
N ILE A 22 -9.01 42.92 0.22
CA ILE A 22 -9.05 42.99 -1.25
C ILE A 22 -7.63 43.00 -1.84
N LEU A 23 -6.68 43.70 -1.23
CA LEU A 23 -5.27 43.69 -1.65
C LEU A 23 -4.62 42.32 -1.45
N VAL A 24 -4.95 41.59 -0.39
CA VAL A 24 -4.49 40.20 -0.18
C VAL A 24 -5.08 39.27 -1.26
N ILE A 25 -6.36 39.43 -1.62
CA ILE A 25 -6.97 38.66 -2.72
C ILE A 25 -6.35 39.01 -4.09
N LEU A 26 -5.94 40.27 -4.30
CA LEU A 26 -5.32 40.73 -5.56
C LEU A 26 -3.80 40.46 -5.65
N THR A 27 -3.16 40.05 -4.55
CA THR A 27 -1.73 39.70 -4.49
C THR A 27 -1.48 38.20 -4.30
N ILE A 28 -2.52 37.38 -4.26
CA ILE A 28 -2.37 35.94 -4.50
C ILE A 28 -1.77 35.83 -5.92
N PRO A 29 -0.57 35.26 -6.08
CA PRO A 29 -0.03 35.04 -7.42
C PRO A 29 -1.09 34.25 -8.17
N LYS A 30 -1.58 34.80 -9.29
CA LYS A 30 -2.45 34.09 -10.23
C LYS A 30 -1.87 32.70 -10.37
N MET A 31 -2.54 31.73 -9.77
CA MET A 31 -2.27 30.33 -9.97
C MET A 31 -2.34 30.19 -11.48
N ILE A 32 -1.18 29.98 -12.10
CA ILE A 32 -1.09 29.72 -13.52
C ILE A 32 -1.89 28.44 -13.70
N ILE A 33 -3.16 28.59 -14.08
CA ILE A 33 -3.88 27.55 -14.78
C ILE A 33 -3.02 27.36 -16.02
N LYS A 34 -2.14 26.36 -15.98
CA LYS A 34 -1.46 25.88 -17.17
C LYS A 34 -2.60 25.53 -18.12
N GLU A 35 -2.79 26.38 -19.12
CA GLU A 35 -3.58 26.06 -20.30
C GLU A 35 -3.20 24.64 -20.72
N SER A 36 -4.21 23.81 -20.90
CA SER A 36 -4.06 22.47 -21.44
C SER A 36 -3.45 22.59 -22.83
N LYS A 37 -2.12 22.49 -22.89
CA LYS A 37 -1.41 22.23 -24.14
C LYS A 37 -1.94 20.91 -24.65
N THR A 38 -2.77 21.00 -25.67
CA THR A 38 -3.23 19.88 -26.48
C THR A 38 -1.99 19.34 -27.18
N ILE A 39 -1.33 18.35 -26.56
CA ILE A 39 -0.33 17.54 -27.24
C ILE A 39 -1.11 16.56 -28.10
N SER A 40 -1.15 16.90 -29.39
CA SER A 40 -1.56 16.02 -30.46
C SER A 40 -0.64 14.79 -30.53
N THR A 41 -1.26 13.62 -30.69
CA THR A 41 -0.70 12.28 -30.96
C THR A 41 0.02 11.56 -29.81
N GLY A 42 -0.77 10.78 -29.07
CA GLY A 42 -0.27 9.82 -28.07
C GLY A 42 -1.39 9.43 -27.12
N LYS A 43 -2.47 8.84 -27.64
CA LYS A 43 -3.55 8.30 -26.80
C LYS A 43 -2.93 7.22 -25.92
N ILE A 44 -2.68 7.52 -24.65
CA ILE A 44 -2.31 6.52 -23.64
C ILE A 44 -3.56 5.68 -23.45
N ILE A 45 -3.59 4.51 -24.09
CA ILE A 45 -4.64 3.53 -23.92
C ILE A 45 -4.29 2.78 -22.63
N TYR A 46 -4.75 3.29 -21.49
CA TYR A 46 -5.01 2.42 -20.34
C TYR A 46 -6.03 1.36 -20.78
N SER A 47 -5.98 0.17 -20.19
CA SER A 47 -7.00 -0.87 -20.36
C SER A 47 -8.41 -0.25 -20.33
N PRO A 48 -9.40 -0.79 -21.06
CA PRO A 48 -10.76 -0.24 -21.10
C PRO A 48 -11.43 -0.11 -19.71
N ILE A 49 -10.83 -0.65 -18.65
CA ILE A 49 -11.26 -0.46 -17.27
C ILE A 49 -10.49 0.70 -16.64
N ASP A 50 -11.19 1.82 -16.47
CA ASP A 50 -10.75 2.99 -15.73
C ASP A 50 -10.40 2.63 -14.27
N PHE A 51 -9.33 3.19 -13.71
CA PHE A 51 -8.96 3.03 -12.30
C PHE A 51 -10.11 3.43 -11.35
N GLU A 52 -10.99 4.35 -11.78
CA GLU A 52 -12.23 4.68 -11.07
C GLU A 52 -13.15 3.47 -10.87
N VAL A 53 -13.21 2.55 -11.84
CA VAL A 53 -13.98 1.31 -11.70
C VAL A 53 -13.41 0.45 -10.57
N LEU A 54 -12.08 0.35 -10.46
CA LEU A 54 -11.44 -0.40 -9.37
C LEU A 54 -11.70 0.23 -8.00
N LYS A 55 -11.83 1.56 -7.91
CA LYS A 55 -12.24 2.26 -6.68
C LYS A 55 -13.66 1.86 -6.26
N ASN A 56 -14.56 1.68 -7.22
CA ASN A 56 -15.92 1.21 -6.94
C ASN A 56 -15.93 -0.24 -6.45
N VAL A 57 -15.15 -1.13 -7.09
CA VAL A 57 -14.97 -2.53 -6.64
C VAL A 57 -14.47 -2.59 -5.20
N LYS A 58 -13.41 -1.84 -4.88
CA LYS A 58 -12.87 -1.74 -3.51
C LYS A 58 -13.93 -1.24 -2.53
N SER A 59 -14.68 -0.21 -2.89
CA SER A 59 -15.69 0.39 -2.03
C SER A 59 -16.84 -0.58 -1.73
N GLU A 60 -17.34 -1.32 -2.73
CA GLU A 60 -18.33 -2.37 -2.51
C GLU A 60 -17.80 -3.49 -1.60
N LEU A 61 -16.55 -3.92 -1.81
CA LEU A 61 -15.93 -4.95 -0.98
C LEU A 61 -15.79 -4.47 0.48
N LYS A 62 -15.28 -3.25 0.68
CA LYS A 62 -15.17 -2.60 1.99
C LYS A 62 -16.53 -2.55 2.69
N ASN A 63 -17.57 -2.05 2.00
CA ASN A 63 -18.92 -1.91 2.54
C ASN A 63 -19.54 -3.26 2.94
N TYR A 64 -19.32 -4.30 2.12
CA TYR A 64 -19.76 -5.65 2.45
C TYR A 64 -19.15 -6.12 3.77
N PHE A 65 -17.82 -6.04 3.92
CA PHE A 65 -17.15 -6.53 5.12
C PHE A 65 -17.51 -5.71 6.36
N GLN A 66 -17.60 -4.39 6.25
CA GLN A 66 -18.07 -3.52 7.34
C GLN A 66 -19.49 -3.89 7.79
N SER A 67 -20.37 -4.20 6.85
CA SER A 67 -21.75 -4.63 7.14
C SER A 67 -21.85 -6.05 7.70
N ASN A 68 -20.77 -6.83 7.66
CA ASN A 68 -20.73 -8.23 8.06
C ASN A 68 -19.81 -8.49 9.27
N ASN A 69 -19.69 -7.51 10.18
CA ASN A 69 -18.92 -7.59 11.42
C ASN A 69 -17.38 -7.69 11.24
N TYR A 70 -16.85 -7.00 10.23
CA TYR A 70 -15.42 -6.79 10.07
C TYR A 70 -15.12 -5.30 10.19
N TRP A 71 -13.97 -4.98 10.76
CA TRP A 71 -13.29 -3.73 10.51
C TRP A 71 -12.61 -3.86 9.15
N ALA A 72 -12.94 -2.98 8.21
CA ALA A 72 -12.28 -2.93 6.92
C ALA A 72 -11.88 -1.49 6.63
N GLU A 73 -10.59 -1.26 6.39
CA GLU A 73 -10.04 0.10 6.20
C GLU A 73 -9.06 0.18 5.06
N ASP A 74 -9.02 1.37 4.46
CA ASP A 74 -8.15 1.68 3.35
C ASP A 74 -6.69 1.71 3.81
N GLY A 75 -5.83 1.09 3.00
CA GLY A 75 -4.39 1.25 3.05
C GLY A 75 -3.89 2.23 1.99
N PHE A 76 -2.59 2.49 2.01
CA PHE A 76 -1.87 3.24 0.99
C PHE A 76 -0.83 2.36 0.32
N PHE A 77 -0.42 2.78 -0.87
CA PHE A 77 0.66 2.16 -1.62
C PHE A 77 1.61 3.26 -2.08
N TYR A 78 2.91 3.02 -2.00
CA TYR A 78 3.92 3.96 -2.49
C TYR A 78 5.16 3.22 -2.98
N TYR A 79 5.97 3.90 -3.78
CA TYR A 79 7.29 3.44 -4.17
C TYR A 79 8.36 4.00 -3.23
N PHE A 80 9.17 3.11 -2.67
CA PHE A 80 10.31 3.42 -1.84
C PHE A 80 11.51 3.79 -2.72
N PHE A 81 11.59 5.07 -3.09
CA PHE A 81 12.68 5.58 -3.90
C PHE A 81 14.00 5.73 -3.13
N LYS A 82 15.09 5.97 -3.86
CA LYS A 82 16.44 6.08 -3.31
C LYS A 82 16.58 7.23 -2.30
N GLU A 83 15.79 8.28 -2.44
CA GLU A 83 15.78 9.44 -1.55
C GLU A 83 15.40 9.02 -0.12
N TYR A 84 14.50 8.02 -0.02
CA TYR A 84 14.09 7.46 1.26
C TYR A 84 15.11 6.49 1.87
N CYS A 85 16.20 6.16 1.15
CA CYS A 85 17.29 5.36 1.71
C CYS A 85 17.91 6.01 2.94
N LEU A 86 18.06 7.33 2.94
CA LEU A 86 18.70 8.04 4.05
C LEU A 86 17.90 7.86 5.35
N TYR A 87 16.56 7.88 5.25
CA TYR A 87 15.69 7.61 6.38
C TYR A 87 15.76 6.15 6.83
N ALA A 88 15.75 5.19 5.89
CA ALA A 88 15.91 3.78 6.26
C ALA A 88 17.27 3.47 6.89
N ILE A 89 18.36 4.10 6.43
CA ILE A 89 19.69 3.97 7.04
C ILE A 89 19.69 4.55 8.46
N ARG A 90 19.07 5.72 8.66
CA ARG A 90 18.90 6.31 10.00
C ARG A 90 18.16 5.36 10.94
N ASP A 91 17.06 4.76 10.47
CA ASP A 91 16.12 4.04 11.33
C ASP A 91 16.48 2.54 11.51
N THR A 92 17.17 1.95 10.53
CA THR A 92 17.46 0.49 10.49
C THR A 92 18.93 0.15 10.25
N GLY A 93 19.79 1.14 9.99
CA GLY A 93 21.20 0.93 9.67
C GLY A 93 21.46 0.43 8.24
N SER A 94 20.43 0.31 7.39
CA SER A 94 20.52 -0.18 6.02
C SER A 94 19.46 0.45 5.11
N CYS A 95 19.72 0.56 3.81
CA CYS A 95 18.67 0.88 2.83
C CYS A 95 17.82 -0.35 2.43
N SER A 96 17.81 -1.42 3.22
CA SER A 96 16.92 -2.58 3.01
C SER A 96 17.00 -3.19 1.60
N GLY A 97 18.16 -3.13 0.95
CA GLY A 97 18.36 -3.64 -0.41
C GLY A 97 17.66 -2.84 -1.52
N ASN A 98 17.31 -1.56 -1.28
CA ASN A 98 16.71 -0.71 -2.30
C ASN A 98 17.61 -0.61 -3.54
N ASN A 99 16.99 -0.74 -4.71
CA ASN A 99 17.66 -0.57 -5.98
C ASN A 99 17.26 0.79 -6.57
N PRO A 100 18.18 1.77 -6.69
CA PRO A 100 17.85 3.12 -7.09
C PRO A 100 17.08 3.25 -8.40
N ASP A 101 17.30 2.32 -9.34
CA ASP A 101 16.66 2.33 -10.66
C ASP A 101 15.37 1.50 -10.73
N THR A 102 15.05 0.74 -9.67
CA THR A 102 13.83 -0.10 -9.57
C THR A 102 13.29 -0.03 -8.14
N PRO A 103 12.59 1.06 -7.77
CA PRO A 103 12.10 1.22 -6.41
C PRO A 103 11.12 0.10 -6.05
N TYR A 104 11.10 -0.30 -4.79
CA TYR A 104 10.11 -1.26 -4.29
C TYR A 104 8.79 -0.55 -4.04
N GLY A 105 7.69 -1.11 -4.54
CA GLY A 105 6.36 -0.73 -4.06
C GLY A 105 6.09 -1.38 -2.71
N ILE A 106 5.53 -0.63 -1.77
CA ILE A 106 5.30 -1.08 -0.39
C ILE A 106 3.87 -0.70 0.02
N TYR A 107 3.26 -1.58 0.82
CA TYR A 107 1.92 -1.36 1.36
C TYR A 107 2.03 -0.65 2.70
N LEU A 108 1.24 0.39 2.92
CA LEU A 108 0.99 0.95 4.23
C LEU A 108 -0.42 0.57 4.66
N VAL A 109 -0.54 0.09 5.88
CA VAL A 109 -1.84 -0.19 6.49
C VAL A 109 -1.92 0.50 7.84
N LYS A 110 -3.14 0.85 8.27
CA LYS A 110 -3.35 1.26 9.66
C LYS A 110 -3.20 0.05 10.56
N ARG A 111 -2.76 0.29 11.80
CA ARG A 111 -2.90 -0.70 12.88
C ARG A 111 -4.34 -1.17 12.98
N ALA A 112 -4.50 -2.48 13.09
CA ALA A 112 -5.83 -3.06 13.29
C ALA A 112 -6.35 -2.79 14.71
N PRO A 113 -7.67 -2.82 14.92
CA PRO A 113 -8.24 -2.82 16.26
C PRO A 113 -7.65 -3.95 17.13
N GLY A 114 -7.16 -3.59 18.32
CA GLY A 114 -6.49 -4.52 19.24
C GLY A 114 -4.99 -4.72 18.97
N GLU A 115 -4.42 -4.04 17.96
CA GLU A 115 -2.98 -4.01 17.71
C GLU A 115 -2.31 -2.93 18.57
N TYR A 116 -1.87 -3.32 19.77
CA TYR A 116 -1.26 -2.39 20.74
C TYR A 116 0.27 -2.39 20.70
N ALA A 117 0.87 -3.40 20.07
CA ALA A 117 2.31 -3.48 19.96
C ALA A 117 2.79 -2.44 18.95
N THR A 118 3.58 -1.47 19.40
CA THR A 118 4.18 -0.48 18.51
C THR A 118 5.03 -1.20 17.45
N SER A 119 4.92 -0.80 16.18
CA SER A 119 5.94 -1.20 15.20
C SER A 119 7.28 -0.71 15.70
N THR A 120 8.23 -1.64 15.77
CA THR A 120 9.59 -1.39 16.21
C THR A 120 10.40 -0.66 15.15
N ILE A 121 9.91 -0.58 13.92
CA ILE A 121 10.52 0.14 12.82
C ILE A 121 9.41 1.05 12.27
N PRO A 122 9.15 2.19 12.94
CA PRO A 122 8.13 3.12 12.50
C PRO A 122 8.51 3.64 11.11
N MET A 123 7.49 3.96 10.32
CA MET A 123 7.73 4.67 9.07
C MET A 123 8.35 6.03 9.37
N ALA A 124 9.34 6.41 8.55
CA ALA A 124 9.95 7.72 8.60
C ALA A 124 8.86 8.81 8.48
N PRO A 125 8.80 9.78 9.43
CA PRO A 125 7.89 10.92 9.39
C PRO A 125 7.79 11.63 8.04
N GLU A 126 8.92 11.71 7.34
CA GLU A 126 9.07 12.38 6.05
C GLU A 126 8.28 11.65 4.95
N ILE A 127 8.28 10.32 4.96
CA ILE A 127 7.50 9.52 4.00
C ILE A 127 6.00 9.74 4.24
N LEU A 128 5.57 9.76 5.51
CA LEU A 128 4.17 10.03 5.84
C LEU A 128 3.76 11.43 5.38
N GLN A 129 4.63 12.43 5.58
CA GLN A 129 4.40 13.80 5.13
C GLN A 129 4.25 13.89 3.61
N ASP A 130 5.14 13.24 2.84
CA ASP A 130 5.09 13.23 1.38
C ASP A 130 3.80 12.59 0.84
N LEU A 131 3.29 11.57 1.55
CA LEU A 131 2.03 10.92 1.24
C LEU A 131 0.79 11.69 1.74
N GLY A 132 0.98 12.83 2.41
CA GLY A 132 -0.11 13.59 3.03
C GLY A 132 -0.79 12.86 4.18
N LEU A 133 -0.10 11.92 4.83
CA LEU A 133 -0.60 11.07 5.89
C LEU A 133 -0.23 11.62 7.27
N SER A 134 -1.19 11.55 8.18
CA SER A 134 -0.98 11.91 9.57
C SER A 134 -0.19 10.82 10.30
N GLN A 135 0.83 11.23 11.07
CA GLN A 135 1.53 10.32 11.99
C GLN A 135 0.59 9.78 13.11
N GLN A 136 -0.48 10.51 13.43
CA GLN A 136 -1.44 10.13 14.47
C GLN A 136 -2.31 8.94 14.04
N ASP A 137 -2.38 8.64 12.74
CA ASP A 137 -3.18 7.54 12.19
C ASP A 137 -2.51 6.16 12.30
N ASN A 138 -1.31 6.06 12.89
CA ASN A 138 -0.56 4.81 13.11
C ASN A 138 -0.41 3.95 11.85
N TRP A 139 0.08 4.56 10.76
CA TRP A 139 0.42 3.88 9.52
C TRP A 139 1.69 3.03 9.67
N GLU A 140 1.67 1.82 9.12
CA GLU A 140 2.78 0.86 9.17
C GLU A 140 3.06 0.24 7.81
N SER A 141 4.32 0.28 7.36
CA SER A 141 4.81 -0.48 6.21
C SER A 141 5.36 -1.86 6.57
N MET A 142 5.73 -2.01 7.84
CA MET A 142 6.11 -3.27 8.49
C MET A 142 5.07 -3.51 9.57
N TRP A 143 4.05 -4.29 9.22
CA TRP A 143 2.84 -4.46 10.01
C TRP A 143 2.80 -5.85 10.63
N ARG A 144 2.09 -5.99 11.76
CA ARG A 144 1.75 -7.32 12.27
C ARG A 144 0.38 -7.72 11.80
N MET A 145 0.17 -9.03 11.74
CA MET A 145 -1.08 -9.57 11.29
C MET A 145 -1.55 -10.76 12.13
N ARG A 146 -2.82 -10.77 12.53
CA ARG A 146 -3.51 -11.95 13.05
C ARG A 146 -3.74 -13.00 11.97
N SER A 147 -3.87 -14.26 12.39
CA SER A 147 -4.05 -15.37 11.45
C SER A 147 -5.41 -15.38 10.73
N ASP A 148 -6.35 -14.52 11.10
CA ASP A 148 -7.75 -14.49 10.65
C ASP A 148 -8.13 -13.16 9.99
N GLU A 149 -7.17 -12.34 9.60
CA GLU A 149 -7.39 -11.14 8.80
C GLU A 149 -6.77 -11.29 7.40
N ALA A 150 -7.02 -10.30 6.55
CA ALA A 150 -6.49 -10.25 5.20
C ALA A 150 -6.09 -8.83 4.80
N ILE A 151 -5.13 -8.73 3.88
CA ILE A 151 -4.86 -7.50 3.14
C ILE A 151 -5.12 -7.79 1.67
N VAL A 152 -5.98 -6.98 1.04
CA VAL A 152 -6.36 -7.11 -0.36
C VAL A 152 -5.77 -5.94 -1.14
N MET A 153 -5.09 -6.25 -2.24
CA MET A 153 -4.70 -5.26 -3.25
C MET A 153 -5.61 -5.39 -4.46
N ILE A 154 -6.14 -4.27 -4.94
CA ILE A 154 -6.86 -4.14 -6.21
C ILE A 154 -6.12 -3.10 -7.03
N ALA A 155 -5.60 -3.48 -8.20
CA ALA A 155 -4.68 -2.62 -8.94
C ALA A 155 -4.79 -2.80 -10.46
N LEU A 156 -4.12 -1.92 -11.20
CA LEU A 156 -3.65 -2.22 -12.55
C LEU A 156 -2.19 -2.70 -12.49
N THR A 157 -1.87 -3.77 -13.21
CA THR A 157 -0.48 -4.20 -13.44
C THR A 157 0.30 -3.07 -14.13
N PRO A 158 1.64 -3.04 -13.99
CA PRO A 158 2.44 -1.92 -14.50
C PRO A 158 2.43 -1.84 -16.03
N PRO A 159 2.92 -0.72 -16.59
CA PRO A 159 3.29 -0.62 -17.99
C PRO A 159 4.28 -1.71 -18.39
N GLU A 160 4.40 -1.90 -19.70
CA GLU A 160 5.27 -2.92 -20.28
C GLU A 160 6.70 -2.83 -19.72
N SER A 161 7.16 -3.96 -19.20
CA SER A 161 8.44 -4.13 -18.52
C SER A 161 8.92 -5.56 -18.66
N THR A 162 10.21 -5.80 -18.47
CA THR A 162 10.75 -7.17 -18.57
C THR A 162 10.20 -8.09 -17.48
N TYR A 163 9.99 -7.54 -16.28
CA TYR A 163 9.53 -8.32 -15.13
C TYR A 163 8.80 -7.41 -14.14
N TYR A 164 7.71 -7.92 -13.57
CA TYR A 164 7.15 -7.38 -12.34
C TYR A 164 6.72 -8.51 -11.41
N SER A 165 6.68 -8.24 -10.11
CA SER A 165 6.14 -9.18 -9.13
C SER A 165 5.59 -8.53 -7.88
N TYR A 166 4.71 -9.28 -7.22
CA TYR A 166 4.20 -9.03 -5.88
C TYR A 166 4.63 -10.20 -5.00
N LEU A 167 5.18 -9.90 -3.81
CA LEU A 167 5.72 -10.94 -2.94
C LEU A 167 5.64 -10.54 -1.46
N PRO A 168 5.03 -11.37 -0.61
CA PRO A 168 4.98 -11.13 0.82
C PRO A 168 6.24 -11.64 1.52
N TYR A 169 6.69 -10.88 2.51
CA TYR A 169 7.90 -11.15 3.27
C TYR A 169 7.64 -11.18 4.77
N LEU A 170 8.30 -12.11 5.46
CA LEU A 170 8.62 -11.96 6.87
C LEU A 170 9.78 -10.98 6.94
N TYR A 171 9.47 -9.77 7.40
CA TYR A 171 10.43 -8.67 7.45
C TYR A 171 11.32 -8.80 8.68
N SER A 172 10.71 -8.90 9.87
CA SER A 172 11.47 -9.01 11.11
C SER A 172 10.77 -9.89 12.15
N ARG A 173 11.58 -10.43 13.07
CA ARG A 173 11.12 -11.31 14.15
C ARG A 173 11.85 -10.96 15.45
N PRO A 174 11.19 -11.04 16.62
CA PRO A 174 11.87 -10.91 17.90
C PRO A 174 12.97 -11.96 18.03
N GLN A 175 14.11 -11.57 18.57
CA GLN A 175 15.15 -12.54 18.89
C GLN A 175 14.62 -13.53 19.95
N SER A 176 14.68 -14.82 19.64
CA SER A 176 14.47 -15.90 20.62
C SER A 176 15.80 -16.52 21.00
N GLY A 177 16.15 -16.48 22.29
CA GLY A 177 17.36 -17.11 22.84
C GLY A 177 18.68 -16.53 22.31
N GLU A 178 19.76 -17.31 22.46
CA GLU A 178 21.07 -17.03 21.89
C GLU A 178 21.07 -17.32 20.38
N SER A 179 20.40 -16.47 19.62
CA SER A 179 20.49 -16.51 18.16
C SER A 179 21.90 -16.11 17.73
N THR A 180 22.61 -17.04 17.08
CA THR A 180 23.88 -16.82 16.37
C THR A 180 23.68 -16.14 15.01
N SER A 181 22.45 -15.71 14.69
CA SER A 181 22.15 -15.09 13.40
C SER A 181 22.98 -13.81 13.21
N VAL A 182 23.64 -13.73 12.06
CA VAL A 182 24.36 -12.54 11.56
C VAL A 182 23.41 -11.45 11.04
N SER A 183 22.10 -11.70 11.06
CA SER A 183 21.11 -10.70 10.66
C SER A 183 21.22 -9.41 11.48
N PRO A 184 21.14 -8.23 10.85
CA PRO A 184 21.09 -6.96 11.56
C PRO A 184 19.96 -6.94 12.60
N LYS A 185 20.26 -6.32 13.75
CA LYS A 185 19.31 -6.13 14.84
C LYS A 185 18.87 -4.69 14.92
N VAL A 186 17.56 -4.47 14.89
CA VAL A 186 16.96 -3.15 15.06
C VAL A 186 15.91 -3.26 16.16
N ASN A 187 16.07 -2.46 17.22
CA ASN A 187 15.13 -2.40 18.34
C ASN A 187 14.76 -3.79 18.92
N GLY A 188 15.77 -4.66 19.09
CA GLY A 188 15.60 -6.00 19.67
C GLY A 188 15.03 -7.06 18.72
N ARG A 189 14.92 -6.75 17.43
CA ARG A 189 14.39 -7.67 16.41
C ARG A 189 15.42 -7.94 15.32
N LEU A 190 15.42 -9.18 14.83
CA LEU A 190 16.26 -9.64 13.74
C LEU A 190 15.55 -9.32 12.42
N LEU A 191 16.27 -8.69 11.49
CA LEU A 191 15.78 -8.52 10.11
C LEU A 191 16.03 -9.80 9.30
N TYR A 192 14.99 -10.34 8.67
CA TYR A 192 15.06 -11.60 7.92
C TYR A 192 14.93 -11.42 6.41
N TYR A 193 14.01 -10.57 5.94
CA TYR A 193 13.67 -10.44 4.52
C TYR A 193 13.42 -11.80 3.85
N ALA A 194 12.71 -12.70 4.54
CA ALA A 194 12.42 -14.03 4.04
C ALA A 194 11.09 -14.02 3.28
N ALA A 195 11.10 -14.42 2.01
CA ALA A 195 9.88 -14.60 1.23
C ALA A 195 9.00 -15.67 1.88
N MET A 196 7.72 -15.39 2.05
CA MET A 196 6.76 -16.33 2.66
C MET A 196 6.07 -17.24 1.64
N ASP A 197 6.15 -16.87 0.36
CA ASP A 197 5.45 -17.49 -0.75
C ASP A 197 6.30 -17.37 -2.02
N SER A 198 5.90 -18.02 -3.10
CA SER A 198 6.45 -17.76 -4.43
C SER A 198 5.96 -16.41 -4.96
N PRO A 199 6.80 -15.66 -5.72
CA PRO A 199 6.37 -14.40 -6.30
C PRO A 199 5.25 -14.62 -7.32
N LEU A 200 4.17 -13.85 -7.19
CA LEU A 200 3.22 -13.66 -8.28
C LEU A 200 3.82 -12.64 -9.23
N ASN A 201 4.15 -13.08 -10.44
CA ASN A 201 4.90 -12.31 -11.43
C ASN A 201 4.25 -12.41 -12.81
N ASN A 202 4.76 -11.65 -13.77
CA ASN A 202 4.23 -11.58 -15.12
C ASN A 202 4.16 -12.92 -15.90
N ASP A 203 4.68 -14.03 -15.36
CA ASP A 203 4.58 -15.36 -15.98
C ASP A 203 3.55 -16.30 -15.31
N ASN A 204 3.23 -16.12 -14.03
CA ASN A 204 2.36 -17.04 -13.28
C ASN A 204 1.13 -16.38 -12.64
N ILE A 205 0.98 -15.07 -12.79
CA ILE A 205 -0.11 -14.32 -12.20
C ILE A 205 -1.39 -14.50 -12.99
N ASN A 206 -2.51 -14.70 -12.29
CA ASN A 206 -3.81 -14.81 -12.93
C ASN A 206 -4.29 -13.42 -13.37
N ILE A 207 -4.52 -13.27 -14.67
CA ILE A 207 -4.91 -12.04 -15.37
C ILE A 207 -5.88 -12.42 -16.50
N SER A 208 -6.74 -11.49 -16.91
CA SER A 208 -7.80 -11.80 -17.88
C SER A 208 -7.45 -11.51 -19.34
N GLU A 209 -6.54 -10.57 -19.60
CA GLU A 209 -6.31 -10.04 -20.96
C GLU A 209 -4.82 -9.91 -21.29
N SER A 210 -4.15 -8.95 -20.64
CA SER A 210 -2.75 -8.61 -20.88
C SER A 210 -1.93 -8.69 -19.59
N LYS A 211 -0.64 -8.98 -19.72
CA LYS A 211 0.32 -8.92 -18.59
C LYS A 211 0.44 -7.51 -18.04
N PHE A 212 0.23 -6.49 -18.87
CA PHE A 212 0.51 -5.10 -18.53
C PHE A 212 -0.76 -4.27 -18.56
N ASN A 213 -0.79 -3.22 -17.74
CA ASN A 213 -1.90 -2.27 -17.60
C ASN A 213 -3.27 -2.95 -17.41
N SER A 214 -3.32 -4.11 -16.75
CA SER A 214 -4.53 -4.91 -16.64
C SER A 214 -4.98 -5.04 -15.18
N PRO A 215 -6.30 -5.10 -14.90
CA PRO A 215 -6.80 -5.31 -13.56
C PRO A 215 -6.26 -6.58 -12.90
N ILE A 216 -5.97 -6.47 -11.61
CA ILE A 216 -5.56 -7.58 -10.76
C ILE A 216 -6.12 -7.42 -9.36
N VAL A 217 -6.44 -8.56 -8.73
CA VAL A 217 -6.65 -8.65 -7.28
C VAL A 217 -5.67 -9.64 -6.66
N THR A 218 -5.00 -9.25 -5.58
CA THR A 218 -4.21 -10.17 -4.74
C THR A 218 -4.71 -10.13 -3.29
N ILE A 219 -4.93 -11.29 -2.69
CA ILE A 219 -5.38 -11.45 -1.30
C ILE A 219 -4.21 -12.02 -0.51
N LEU A 220 -3.75 -11.33 0.52
CA LEU A 220 -2.76 -11.84 1.47
C LEU A 220 -3.46 -12.27 2.75
N THR A 221 -3.46 -13.57 3.06
CA THR A 221 -4.08 -14.09 4.28
C THR A 221 -3.53 -15.45 4.71
N ALA A 222 -3.67 -15.75 5.99
CA ALA A 222 -3.43 -17.07 6.57
C ALA A 222 -4.69 -17.95 6.56
N ASP A 223 -5.87 -17.36 6.44
CA ASP A 223 -7.16 -18.00 6.71
C ASP A 223 -7.87 -18.43 5.43
N LYS A 224 -8.12 -19.74 5.28
CA LYS A 224 -8.79 -20.28 4.09
C LYS A 224 -10.28 -19.92 4.04
N THR A 225 -10.92 -19.75 5.18
CA THR A 225 -12.33 -19.38 5.28
C THR A 225 -12.51 -17.92 4.85
N LEU A 226 -11.67 -17.02 5.36
CA LEU A 226 -11.68 -15.61 4.96
C LEU A 226 -11.26 -15.43 3.50
N ASP A 227 -10.22 -16.14 3.03
CA ASP A 227 -9.83 -16.14 1.61
C ASP A 227 -11.01 -16.50 0.71
N LYS A 228 -11.66 -17.63 0.99
CA LYS A 228 -12.86 -18.06 0.26
C LYS A 228 -13.97 -17.02 0.31
N LYS A 229 -14.22 -16.41 1.48
CA LYS A 229 -15.25 -15.37 1.63
C LYS A 229 -14.95 -14.14 0.77
N ILE A 230 -13.69 -13.68 0.74
CA ILE A 230 -13.26 -12.56 -0.11
C ILE A 230 -13.43 -12.93 -1.59
N ILE A 231 -12.97 -14.12 -2.00
CA ILE A 231 -13.11 -14.62 -3.38
C ILE A 231 -14.59 -14.68 -3.79
N ASP A 232 -15.45 -15.24 -2.95
CA ASP A 232 -16.89 -15.38 -3.24
C ASP A 232 -17.56 -14.01 -3.40
N GLN A 233 -17.16 -13.00 -2.62
CA GLN A 233 -17.65 -11.63 -2.81
C GLN A 233 -17.11 -10.96 -4.06
N LEU A 234 -15.82 -11.10 -4.35
CA LEU A 234 -15.24 -10.58 -5.59
C LEU A 234 -15.88 -11.21 -6.83
N LYS A 235 -16.27 -12.49 -6.76
CA LYS A 235 -17.03 -13.17 -7.83
C LYS A 235 -18.41 -12.57 -8.08
N ILE A 236 -18.98 -11.87 -7.10
CA ILE A 236 -20.26 -11.14 -7.23
C ILE A 236 -20.00 -9.71 -7.71
N ILE A 237 -18.98 -9.03 -7.18
CA ILE A 237 -18.73 -7.61 -7.45
C ILE A 237 -18.12 -7.40 -8.83
N LEU A 238 -17.05 -8.13 -9.18
CA LEU A 238 -16.28 -7.91 -10.42
C LEU A 238 -17.15 -7.98 -11.69
N PRO A 239 -18.07 -8.96 -11.86
CA PRO A 239 -18.91 -9.02 -13.06
C PRO A 239 -19.86 -7.83 -13.24
N LYS A 240 -20.27 -7.15 -12.15
CA LYS A 240 -21.11 -5.92 -12.25
C LYS A 240 -20.40 -4.80 -13.01
N TYR A 241 -19.07 -4.84 -13.01
CA TYR A 241 -18.20 -3.88 -13.65
C TYR A 241 -17.56 -4.42 -14.94
N GLY A 242 -18.03 -5.56 -15.44
CA GLY A 242 -17.47 -6.20 -16.64
C GLY A 242 -16.05 -6.76 -16.44
N ILE A 243 -15.61 -6.95 -15.19
CA ILE A 243 -14.28 -7.46 -14.88
C ILE A 243 -14.35 -8.97 -14.68
N SER A 244 -13.43 -9.70 -15.32
CA SER A 244 -13.31 -11.15 -15.15
C SER A 244 -12.91 -11.52 -13.73
N THR A 245 -13.50 -12.58 -13.19
CA THR A 245 -13.14 -13.13 -11.87
C THR A 245 -11.84 -13.93 -11.90
N ALA A 246 -11.28 -14.18 -13.10
CA ALA A 246 -10.01 -14.86 -13.27
C ALA A 246 -8.82 -14.04 -12.76
N ILE A 247 -8.98 -12.75 -12.46
CA ILE A 247 -7.88 -11.88 -11.99
C ILE A 247 -7.54 -12.03 -10.50
N ILE A 248 -8.25 -12.90 -9.79
CA ILE A 248 -8.12 -13.05 -8.34
C ILE A 248 -6.98 -14.03 -8.04
N ASN A 249 -6.04 -13.58 -7.21
CA ASN A 249 -4.89 -14.34 -6.76
C ASN A 249 -4.82 -14.33 -5.23
N THR A 250 -4.24 -15.37 -4.66
CA THR A 250 -4.02 -15.47 -3.20
C THR A 250 -2.54 -15.67 -2.93
N HIS A 251 -1.99 -14.79 -2.08
CA HIS A 251 -0.73 -14.96 -1.39
C HIS A 251 -0.98 -15.57 -0.01
N VAL A 252 -0.19 -16.59 0.32
CA VAL A 252 -0.34 -17.33 1.57
C VAL A 252 0.52 -16.72 2.68
N VAL A 253 -0.07 -16.56 3.87
CA VAL A 253 0.68 -16.37 5.13
C VAL A 253 0.75 -17.71 5.88
N PRO A 254 1.88 -18.43 5.82
CA PRO A 254 1.98 -19.81 6.31
C PRO A 254 2.23 -19.88 7.82
N THR A 255 1.15 -20.07 8.58
CA THR A 255 1.15 -20.05 10.07
C THR A 255 1.99 -21.14 10.75
N ASP A 256 2.47 -22.13 10.00
CA ASP A 256 3.38 -23.18 10.47
C ASP A 256 4.84 -22.73 10.55
N ILE A 257 5.24 -21.67 9.84
CA ILE A 257 6.60 -21.13 9.88
C ILE A 257 6.67 -19.67 10.37
N VAL A 258 5.54 -18.94 10.36
CA VAL A 258 5.45 -17.56 10.85
C VAL A 258 4.60 -17.44 12.11
N LYS A 259 4.93 -16.45 12.95
CA LYS A 259 4.23 -16.12 14.19
C LYS A 259 3.29 -14.94 13.94
N THR A 260 2.06 -15.24 13.52
CA THR A 260 1.00 -14.22 13.40
C THR A 260 0.50 -13.76 14.77
N GLY A 261 -0.01 -12.54 14.86
CA GLY A 261 -0.64 -11.95 16.04
C GLY A 261 -0.24 -10.49 16.23
N TYR A 262 -0.80 -9.85 17.26
CA TYR A 262 -0.50 -8.46 17.61
C TYR A 262 0.39 -8.30 18.83
N LYS A 263 0.95 -9.40 19.34
CA LYS A 263 1.87 -9.38 20.48
C LYS A 263 3.26 -8.99 20.01
N ASN A 264 4.08 -8.45 20.91
CA ASN A 264 5.50 -8.15 20.63
C ASN A 264 6.27 -9.36 20.13
N GLN A 265 5.85 -10.59 20.50
CA GLN A 265 6.49 -11.84 20.08
C GLN A 265 6.13 -12.28 18.65
N SER A 266 5.19 -11.59 18.00
CA SER A 266 4.74 -11.88 16.64
C SER A 266 5.71 -11.30 15.62
N ASP A 267 5.71 -11.87 14.42
CA ASP A 267 6.51 -11.40 13.29
C ASP A 267 5.93 -10.11 12.71
N ASP A 268 6.81 -9.31 12.12
CA ASP A 268 6.40 -8.19 11.27
C ASP A 268 6.51 -8.65 9.81
N PHE A 269 5.51 -8.28 9.03
CA PHE A 269 5.38 -8.64 7.63
C PHE A 269 5.40 -7.39 6.76
N THR A 270 5.68 -7.59 5.48
CA THR A 270 5.51 -6.55 4.46
C THR A 270 5.19 -7.17 3.11
N MET A 271 4.70 -6.35 2.19
CA MET A 271 4.51 -6.74 0.79
C MET A 271 5.42 -5.87 -0.07
N LEU A 272 6.20 -6.51 -0.93
CA LEU A 272 7.06 -5.82 -1.88
C LEU A 272 6.57 -6.05 -3.30
N THR A 273 6.38 -4.94 -4.02
CA THR A 273 6.22 -4.92 -5.47
C THR A 273 7.55 -4.58 -6.12
N ARG A 274 7.96 -5.32 -7.15
CA ARG A 274 9.17 -5.03 -7.92
C ARG A 274 8.85 -4.92 -9.39
N ILE A 275 9.44 -3.94 -10.07
CA ILE A 275 9.33 -3.74 -11.52
C ILE A 275 10.72 -3.54 -12.09
N ILE A 276 11.08 -4.26 -13.15
CA ILE A 276 12.43 -4.27 -13.71
C ILE A 276 12.38 -3.97 -15.20
N LYS A 277 13.28 -3.08 -15.64
CA LYS A 277 13.50 -2.71 -17.05
C LYS A 277 12.17 -2.33 -17.75
N PRO A 278 11.57 -1.19 -17.39
CA PRO A 278 10.43 -0.66 -18.14
C PRO A 278 10.81 -0.37 -19.59
N ASN A 279 9.93 -0.71 -20.52
CA ASN A 279 10.13 -0.41 -21.95
C ASN A 279 10.03 1.10 -22.21
N ASN A 280 9.12 1.78 -21.52
CA ASN A 280 8.94 3.22 -21.57
C ASN A 280 9.14 3.83 -20.18
N LYS A 281 10.22 4.59 -20.01
CA LYS A 281 10.57 5.22 -18.73
C LYS A 281 9.61 6.33 -18.31
N THR A 282 9.06 7.09 -19.26
CA THR A 282 8.12 8.18 -18.96
C THR A 282 6.80 7.62 -18.45
N LEU A 283 6.22 6.63 -19.14
CA LEU A 283 5.00 5.97 -18.67
C LEU A 283 5.21 5.27 -17.33
N MET A 284 6.39 4.68 -17.10
CA MET A 284 6.70 4.07 -15.81
C MET A 284 6.84 5.12 -14.71
N GLN A 285 7.42 6.29 -14.99
CA GLN A 285 7.52 7.39 -14.03
C GLN A 285 6.12 7.88 -13.64
N GLU A 286 5.21 8.05 -14.60
CA GLU A 286 3.80 8.40 -14.33
C GLU A 286 3.12 7.35 -13.45
N TYR A 287 3.37 6.06 -13.72
CA TYR A 287 2.86 4.95 -12.92
C TYR A 287 3.44 4.94 -11.50
N TYR A 288 4.70 5.34 -11.30
CA TYR A 288 5.30 5.44 -9.98
C TYR A 288 4.78 6.63 -9.17
N GLU A 289 4.55 7.77 -9.82
CA GLU A 289 4.02 8.99 -9.19
C GLU A 289 2.53 8.83 -8.84
N ASN A 290 1.78 8.08 -9.63
CA ASN A 290 0.35 7.87 -9.46
C ASN A 290 0.01 6.37 -9.57
N PRO A 291 0.46 5.54 -8.61
CA PRO A 291 0.24 4.11 -8.69
C PRO A 291 -1.25 3.80 -8.65
N PRO A 292 -1.81 3.12 -9.67
CA PRO A 292 -3.20 2.69 -9.70
C PRO A 292 -3.37 1.45 -8.82
N VAL A 293 -3.09 1.60 -7.52
CA VAL A 293 -3.07 0.53 -6.52
C VAL A 293 -3.94 0.94 -5.34
N LEU A 294 -4.85 0.05 -4.97
CA LEU A 294 -5.75 0.21 -3.85
C LEU A 294 -5.50 -0.89 -2.84
N ILE A 295 -5.33 -0.54 -1.58
CA ILE A 295 -5.12 -1.48 -0.48
C ILE A 295 -6.32 -1.46 0.46
N LEU A 296 -6.76 -2.63 0.91
CA LEU A 296 -7.83 -2.80 1.89
C LEU A 296 -7.40 -3.82 2.94
N ARG A 297 -7.34 -3.45 4.22
CA ARG A 297 -7.13 -4.37 5.34
C ARG A 297 -8.48 -4.79 5.90
N ILE A 298 -8.72 -6.08 6.08
CA ILE A 298 -10.00 -6.67 6.49
C ILE A 298 -9.77 -7.52 7.74
N VAL A 299 -10.38 -7.15 8.86
CA VAL A 299 -10.16 -7.73 10.17
C VAL A 299 -11.50 -8.08 10.82
N PRO A 300 -11.74 -9.33 11.25
CA PRO A 300 -12.91 -9.67 12.04
C PRO A 300 -12.95 -8.84 13.33
N ASN A 301 -14.07 -8.15 13.61
CA ASN A 301 -14.24 -7.37 14.85
C ASN A 301 -14.16 -8.27 16.08
N THR A 302 -14.61 -9.52 15.95
CA THR A 302 -14.45 -10.57 16.95
C THR A 302 -13.45 -11.58 16.41
N PRO A 303 -12.37 -11.90 17.15
CA PRO A 303 -11.44 -12.95 16.75
C PRO A 303 -12.17 -14.22 16.34
N GLU A 304 -11.94 -14.67 15.11
CA GLU A 304 -12.48 -15.95 14.67
C GLU A 304 -11.84 -17.07 15.50
N ASN A 305 -12.62 -18.13 15.68
CA ASN A 305 -12.21 -19.25 16.51
C ASN A 305 -10.92 -19.87 15.94
N THR A 306 -9.99 -20.27 16.83
CA THR A 306 -8.68 -20.83 16.45
C THR A 306 -8.74 -22.10 15.56
N SER A 307 -9.94 -22.64 15.35
CA SER A 307 -10.24 -23.79 14.52
C SER A 307 -10.37 -23.50 13.01
N SER A 308 -10.39 -22.24 12.55
CA SER A 308 -10.49 -21.95 11.11
C SER A 308 -9.26 -22.54 10.37
N PRO A 309 -9.45 -23.27 9.27
CA PRO A 309 -8.36 -23.91 8.56
C PRO A 309 -7.38 -22.87 7.99
N LYS A 310 -6.10 -23.04 8.32
CA LYS A 310 -5.02 -22.15 7.87
C LYS A 310 -4.25 -22.74 6.69
N PHE A 311 -3.69 -21.86 5.86
CA PHE A 311 -2.71 -22.27 4.87
C PHE A 311 -1.40 -22.74 5.53
N LYS A 312 -0.70 -23.65 4.85
CA LYS A 312 0.60 -24.20 5.25
C LYS A 312 1.66 -23.74 4.27
N PHE A 313 2.90 -23.71 4.72
CA PHE A 313 4.01 -23.38 3.85
C PHE A 313 4.11 -24.40 2.71
N THR A 314 4.20 -23.90 1.48
CA THR A 314 4.59 -24.71 0.33
C THR A 314 6.03 -24.35 0.02
N PRO A 315 6.97 -25.33 0.06
CA PRO A 315 8.37 -25.06 -0.26
C PRO A 315 8.50 -24.37 -1.61
N ILE A 316 9.18 -23.23 -1.62
CA ILE A 316 9.50 -22.51 -2.85
C ILE A 316 10.52 -23.38 -3.60
N PRO A 317 10.23 -23.82 -4.83
CA PRO A 317 11.18 -24.62 -5.60
C PRO A 317 12.49 -23.86 -5.74
N ALA A 318 13.62 -24.53 -5.56
CA ALA A 318 14.90 -23.96 -5.93
C ALA A 318 14.83 -23.61 -7.42
N ARG A 319 14.89 -22.33 -7.76
CA ARG A 319 15.15 -21.92 -9.14
C ARG A 319 16.63 -22.17 -9.38
N GLU A 320 16.96 -23.17 -10.18
CA GLU A 320 18.31 -23.35 -10.67
C GLU A 320 18.73 -22.06 -11.38
N THR A 321 19.67 -21.34 -10.79
CA THR A 321 20.28 -20.18 -11.44
C THR A 321 21.26 -20.71 -12.49
N GLY A 322 20.78 -20.84 -13.72
CA GLY A 322 21.63 -20.98 -14.90
C GLY A 322 22.09 -22.39 -15.23
N ASN A 323 21.32 -23.08 -16.05
CA ASN A 323 21.86 -23.88 -17.14
C ASN A 323 21.21 -23.37 -18.43
N LYS A 324 21.89 -22.42 -19.08
CA LYS A 324 21.76 -22.21 -20.51
C LYS A 324 23.02 -22.78 -21.12
N GLU A 325 22.96 -24.04 -21.55
CA GLU A 325 23.80 -24.49 -22.67
C GLU A 325 23.16 -24.02 -23.97
#